data_AF-A0A4R9JX62-F1
#
_entry.id   AF-A0A4R9JX62-F1
#
_cell.length_a   1.000
_cell.length_b   1.000
_cell.length_c   1.000
_cell.angle_alpha   90.00
_cell.angle_beta   90.00
_cell.angle_gamma   90.00
#
_symmetry.space_group_name_H-M   'P 1'
#
loop_
_entity.id
_entity.type
_entity.pdbx_description
1 polymer ?
#
loop_
_entity_poly.entity_id
_entity_poly.type
_entity_poly.pdbx_seq_one_letter_code
_entity_poly.pdbx_strand_id
1 'polypeptide(L)'
;MPEGMDIHTWMDSKKNQFPKRLWTRGISDSEYKITYFRKEHTSFGSYIACTAIVKAIEKRKLEIYNMISTVNYADYTRGYMRKGGDLGPMNEIERSEILIPCVDEFLSVSEVKDMNDL
;
A
#
# COMPACT_ATOMS: atom_id res chain seq x y z
N MET A 1 -14.91 -1.83 0.73
CA MET A 1 -14.50 -2.02 2.14
C MET A 1 -15.38 -3.07 2.78
N PRO A 2 -14.90 -3.80 3.82
CA PRO A 2 -15.72 -4.73 4.60
C PRO A 2 -16.98 -4.06 5.16
N GLU A 3 -18.00 -4.87 5.44
CA GLU A 3 -19.25 -4.37 6.02
C GLU A 3 -19.00 -3.76 7.42
N GLY A 4 -19.70 -2.66 7.72
CA GLY A 4 -19.59 -1.95 9.00
C GLY A 4 -18.34 -1.07 9.17
N MET A 5 -17.43 -1.03 8.17
CA MET A 5 -16.16 -0.32 8.28
C MET A 5 -16.17 1.00 7.49
N ASP A 6 -15.78 2.10 8.13
CA ASP A 6 -15.47 3.37 7.47
C ASP A 6 -13.99 3.45 7.03
N ILE A 7 -13.61 4.52 6.34
CA ILE A 7 -12.23 4.66 5.84
C ILE A 7 -11.19 4.74 6.96
N HIS A 8 -11.53 5.32 8.11
CA HIS A 8 -10.61 5.45 9.24
C HIS A 8 -10.31 4.07 9.84
N THR A 9 -11.36 3.33 10.16
CA THR A 9 -11.29 1.97 10.68
C THR A 9 -10.61 1.04 9.68
N TRP A 10 -10.90 1.19 8.39
CA TRP A 10 -10.24 0.45 7.33
C TRP A 10 -8.76 0.78 7.26
N MET A 11 -8.39 2.06 7.36
CA MET A 11 -6.98 2.43 7.32
C MET A 11 -6.20 1.99 8.54
N ASP A 12 -6.81 2.02 9.72
CA ASP A 12 -6.18 1.48 10.92
C ASP A 12 -6.04 -0.04 10.86
N SER A 13 -7.02 -0.75 10.30
CA SER A 13 -6.90 -2.20 10.05
C SER A 13 -5.71 -2.51 9.12
N LYS A 14 -5.50 -1.70 8.08
CA LYS A 14 -4.37 -1.85 7.15
C LYS A 14 -3.03 -1.53 7.79
N LYS A 15 -2.95 -0.52 8.66
CA LYS A 15 -1.72 -0.24 9.44
C LYS A 15 -1.37 -1.41 10.35
N ASN A 16 -2.37 -2.01 11.00
CA ASN A 16 -2.18 -3.16 11.88
C ASN A 16 -1.77 -4.41 11.08
N GLN A 17 -2.32 -4.59 9.88
CA GLN A 17 -1.91 -5.65 8.95
C GLN A 17 -0.46 -5.45 8.45
N PHE A 18 0.00 -4.20 8.32
CA PHE A 18 1.27 -3.86 7.69
C PHE A 18 2.13 -2.87 8.52
N PRO A 19 2.47 -3.17 9.78
CA PRO A 19 2.97 -2.18 10.75
C PRO A 19 4.32 -1.55 10.41
N LYS A 20 5.11 -2.18 9.53
CA LYS A 20 6.40 -1.65 9.04
C LYS A 20 6.39 -1.35 7.53
N ARG A 21 5.30 -1.69 6.84
CA ARG A 21 5.21 -1.68 5.37
C ARG A 21 4.17 -0.71 4.85
N LEU A 22 3.30 -0.19 5.71
CA LEU A 22 2.32 0.83 5.34
C LEU A 22 2.56 2.10 6.13
N TRP A 23 2.82 3.18 5.40
CA TRP A 23 2.82 4.54 5.93
C TRP A 23 1.57 5.24 5.43
N THR A 24 0.89 5.95 6.31
CA THR A 24 -0.32 6.70 5.96
C THR A 24 -0.25 8.11 6.52
N ARG A 25 -0.83 9.07 5.80
CA ARG A 25 -1.05 10.43 6.28
C ARG A 25 -2.45 10.87 5.89
N GLY A 26 -3.26 11.29 6.85
CA GLY A 26 -4.55 11.91 6.57
C GLY A 26 -4.37 13.21 5.81
N ILE A 27 -5.15 13.39 4.74
CA ILE A 27 -5.24 14.63 3.96
C ILE A 27 -6.52 15.38 4.33
N SER A 28 -7.61 14.64 4.47
CA SER A 28 -8.93 15.13 4.90
C SER A 28 -9.67 14.02 5.63
N ASP A 29 -10.90 14.29 6.09
CA ASP A 29 -11.76 13.31 6.76
C ASP A 29 -12.10 12.09 5.87
N SER A 30 -11.97 12.22 4.55
CA SER A 30 -12.27 11.13 3.62
C SER A 30 -11.08 10.70 2.76
N GLU A 31 -9.88 11.23 3.01
CA GLU A 31 -8.71 11.02 2.15
C GLU A 31 -7.42 10.73 2.92
N TYR A 32 -6.69 9.74 2.44
CA TYR A 32 -5.38 9.34 2.96
C TYR A 32 -4.35 9.28 1.85
N LYS A 33 -3.17 9.87 2.08
CA LYS A 33 -1.97 9.48 1.34
C LYS A 33 -1.42 8.20 1.95
N ILE A 34 -1.14 7.21 1.11
CA ILE A 34 -0.47 5.98 1.51
C ILE A 34 0.88 5.86 0.81
N THR A 35 1.82 5.21 1.47
CA THR A 35 3.01 4.62 0.85
C THR A 35 3.13 3.20 1.38
N TYR A 36 3.00 2.22 0.49
CA TYR A 36 3.03 0.81 0.81
C TYR A 36 4.27 0.15 0.21
N PHE A 37 5.01 -0.60 1.03
CA PHE A 37 6.20 -1.35 0.63
C PHE A 37 5.86 -2.83 0.43
N ARG A 38 6.12 -3.33 -0.78
CA ARG A 38 5.95 -4.76 -1.10
C ARG A 38 6.80 -5.63 -0.18
N LYS A 39 6.31 -6.85 0.06
CA LYS A 39 7.07 -7.86 0.82
C LYS A 39 8.28 -8.35 0.02
N GLU A 40 8.09 -8.54 -1.28
CA GLU A 40 9.10 -9.04 -2.19
C GLU A 40 10.01 -7.91 -2.67
N HIS A 41 11.31 -8.21 -2.75
CA HIS A 41 12.30 -7.31 -3.32
C HIS A 41 12.39 -7.54 -4.84
N THR A 42 12.98 -6.58 -5.54
CA THR A 42 13.45 -6.82 -6.91
C THR A 42 14.54 -7.90 -6.91
N SER A 43 14.85 -8.46 -8.08
CA SER A 43 15.98 -9.38 -8.26
C SER A 43 17.34 -8.80 -7.81
N PHE A 44 17.45 -7.47 -7.77
CA PHE A 44 18.64 -6.75 -7.31
C PHE A 44 18.61 -6.42 -5.80
N GLY A 45 17.61 -6.90 -5.06
CA GLY A 45 17.47 -6.69 -3.62
C GLY A 45 16.88 -5.33 -3.22
N SER A 46 16.33 -4.57 -4.18
CA SER A 46 15.70 -3.27 -3.91
C SER A 46 14.26 -3.44 -3.47
N TYR A 47 13.78 -2.51 -2.65
CA TYR A 47 12.41 -2.46 -2.19
C TYR A 47 11.51 -1.75 -3.20
N ILE A 48 10.31 -2.27 -3.41
CA ILE A 48 9.28 -1.63 -4.23
C ILE A 48 8.27 -0.95 -3.31
N ALA A 49 7.96 0.32 -3.58
CA ALA A 49 6.88 1.01 -2.89
C ALA A 49 5.89 1.63 -3.86
N CYS A 50 4.60 1.49 -3.59
CA CYS A 50 3.53 2.21 -4.27
C CYS A 50 2.97 3.30 -3.34
N THR A 51 2.88 4.52 -3.86
CA THR A 51 2.28 5.67 -3.19
C THR A 51 1.02 6.07 -3.93
N ALA A 52 -0.06 6.32 -3.20
CA ALA A 52 -1.33 6.70 -3.79
C ALA A 52 -2.15 7.57 -2.83
N ILE A 53 -3.21 8.17 -3.36
CA ILE A 53 -4.29 8.74 -2.56
C ILE A 53 -5.43 7.74 -2.53
N VAL A 54 -5.95 7.47 -1.34
CA VAL A 54 -7.13 6.65 -1.11
C VAL A 54 -8.24 7.55 -0.59
N LYS A 55 -9.40 7.54 -1.27
CA LYS A 55 -10.54 8.38 -0.95
C LYS A 55 -11.81 7.56 -0.75
N ALA A 56 -12.58 7.88 0.29
CA ALA A 56 -13.94 7.38 0.43
C ALA A 56 -14.87 8.20 -0.48
N ILE A 57 -15.47 7.52 -1.45
CA ILE A 57 -16.46 8.13 -2.37
C ILE A 57 -17.90 7.76 -2.00
N GLU A 58 -18.08 6.61 -1.36
CA GLU A 58 -19.35 6.16 -0.77
C GLU A 58 -19.05 5.35 0.48
N LYS A 59 -20.08 5.05 1.29
CA LYS A 59 -19.94 4.30 2.56
C LYS A 59 -19.11 3.02 2.46
N ARG A 60 -19.03 2.38 1.29
CA ARG A 60 -18.27 1.13 1.06
C ARG A 60 -17.34 1.16 -0.15
N LYS A 61 -17.26 2.28 -0.86
CA LYS A 61 -16.44 2.40 -2.08
C LYS A 61 -15.28 3.33 -1.84
N LEU A 62 -14.11 2.87 -2.27
CA LEU A 62 -12.88 3.63 -2.25
C LEU A 62 -12.47 3.92 -3.69
N GLU A 63 -11.93 5.11 -3.90
CA GLU A 63 -11.19 5.46 -5.09
C GLU A 63 -9.69 5.49 -4.74
N ILE A 64 -8.86 4.93 -5.61
CA ILE A 64 -7.41 5.01 -5.49
C ILE A 64 -6.87 5.73 -6.73
N TYR A 65 -6.20 6.85 -6.52
CA TYR A 65 -5.72 7.71 -7.61
C TYR A 65 -4.35 8.31 -7.30
N ASN A 66 -3.76 8.97 -8.31
CA ASN A 66 -2.39 9.52 -8.26
C ASN A 66 -1.36 8.47 -7.81
N MET A 67 -1.46 7.28 -8.40
CA MET A 67 -0.65 6.14 -8.04
C MET A 67 0.73 6.22 -8.69
N ILE A 68 1.77 6.04 -7.88
CA ILE A 68 3.17 6.11 -8.28
C ILE A 68 3.89 4.92 -7.67
N SER A 69 4.69 4.17 -8.44
CA SER A 69 5.65 3.22 -7.88
C SER A 69 7.05 3.80 -7.85
N THR A 70 7.80 3.42 -6.83
CA THR A 70 9.20 3.80 -6.64
C THR A 70 10.01 2.56 -6.30
N VAL A 71 11.21 2.45 -6.86
CA VAL A 71 12.20 1.45 -6.45
C VAL A 71 13.14 2.12 -5.48
N ASN A 72 13.07 1.68 -4.23
CA ASN A 72 13.88 2.15 -3.14
C ASN A 72 15.03 1.18 -2.89
N TYR A 73 16.24 1.64 -3.08
CA TYR A 73 17.45 0.90 -2.71
C TYR A 73 17.72 0.92 -1.19
N ALA A 74 16.92 1.68 -0.44
CA ALA A 74 17.03 1.83 1.01
C ALA A 74 16.06 0.90 1.76
N ASP A 75 16.56 0.25 2.80
CA ASP A 75 15.80 -0.64 3.67
C ASP A 75 14.79 0.14 4.54
N TYR A 76 13.50 0.01 4.21
CA TYR A 76 12.41 0.67 4.92
C TYR A 76 12.31 0.24 6.39
N THR A 77 12.93 -0.87 6.79
CA THR A 77 12.93 -1.36 8.18
C THR A 77 13.94 -0.66 9.08
N ARG A 78 14.90 0.08 8.51
CA ARG A 78 16.02 0.69 9.25
C ARG A 78 15.84 2.17 9.58
N GLY A 79 14.65 2.74 9.35
CA GLY A 79 14.27 4.08 9.83
C GLY A 79 14.88 5.27 9.10
N TYR A 80 15.75 5.06 8.10
CA TYR A 80 16.34 6.15 7.31
C TYR A 80 16.26 5.83 5.82
N MET A 81 15.43 6.59 5.10
CA MET A 81 15.31 6.50 3.64
C MET A 81 16.08 7.65 2.99
N ARG A 82 17.06 7.32 2.16
CA ARG A 82 17.41 8.21 1.04
C ARG A 82 16.33 7.95 -0.02
N LYS A 83 15.61 9.01 -0.44
CA LYS A 83 14.62 8.89 -1.51
C LYS A 83 15.25 8.15 -2.68
N GLY A 84 14.67 7.01 -3.08
CA GLY A 84 15.06 6.31 -4.30
C GLY A 84 14.79 7.16 -5.54
N GLY A 85 15.23 6.67 -6.69
CA GLY A 85 14.80 7.24 -7.96
C GLY A 85 13.32 6.94 -8.18
N ASP A 86 12.57 7.93 -8.63
CA ASP A 86 11.23 7.67 -9.15
C ASP A 86 11.39 6.72 -10.35
N LEU A 87 10.59 5.64 -10.38
CA LEU A 87 10.39 4.95 -11.64
C LEU A 87 9.69 5.98 -12.52
N GLY A 88 10.29 6.31 -13.67
CA GLY A 88 9.67 7.18 -14.65
C GLY A 88 8.33 6.61 -15.14
N PRO A 89 7.77 7.12 -16.25
CA PRO A 89 6.56 6.51 -16.81
C PRO A 89 6.78 5.01 -17.03
N MET A 90 6.05 4.19 -16.28
CA MET A 90 6.15 2.72 -16.35
C MET A 90 5.52 2.22 -17.65
N ASN A 91 6.24 1.35 -18.35
CA ASN A 91 5.69 0.60 -19.47
C ASN A 91 4.70 -0.50 -18.98
N GLU A 92 4.05 -1.20 -19.91
CA GLU A 92 3.05 -2.22 -19.56
C GLU A 92 3.63 -3.38 -18.74
N ILE A 93 4.87 -3.78 -19.03
CA ILE A 93 5.58 -4.86 -18.31
C ILE A 93 5.86 -4.41 -16.88
N GLU A 94 6.47 -3.24 -16.69
CA GLU A 94 6.76 -2.68 -15.36
C GLU A 94 5.47 -2.47 -14.55
N ARG A 95 4.38 -2.05 -15.20
CA ARG A 95 3.07 -1.93 -14.56
C ARG A 95 2.57 -3.29 -14.06
N SER A 96 2.70 -4.33 -14.89
CA SER A 96 2.28 -5.69 -14.56
C SER A 96 3.14 -6.33 -13.47
N GLU A 97 4.44 -6.09 -13.49
CA GLU A 97 5.39 -6.77 -12.59
C GLU A 97 5.63 -6.02 -11.27
N ILE A 98 5.43 -4.69 -11.25
CA ILE A 98 5.76 -3.84 -10.12
C ILE A 98 4.50 -3.21 -9.51
N LEU A 99 3.73 -2.47 -10.31
CA LEU A 99 2.61 -1.65 -9.81
C LEU A 99 1.44 -2.51 -9.36
N ILE A 100 0.92 -3.37 -10.25
CA ILE A 100 -0.27 -4.20 -9.96
C ILE A 100 -0.05 -5.08 -8.71
N PRO A 101 1.05 -5.84 -8.59
CA PRO A 101 1.30 -6.65 -7.42
C PRO A 101 1.41 -5.84 -6.12
N CYS A 102 1.91 -4.60 -6.18
CA CYS A 102 1.98 -3.72 -5.01
C CYS A 102 0.60 -3.33 -4.51
N VAL A 103 -0.29 -2.98 -5.44
CA VAL A 103 -1.67 -2.60 -5.13
C VAL A 103 -2.46 -3.80 -4.66
N ASP A 104 -2.32 -4.95 -5.31
CA ASP A 104 -3.01 -6.19 -4.93
C ASP A 104 -2.62 -6.62 -3.52
N GLU A 105 -1.32 -6.55 -3.18
CA GLU A 105 -0.86 -6.87 -1.84
C GLU A 105 -1.42 -5.89 -0.80
N PHE A 106 -1.45 -4.58 -1.10
CA PHE A 106 -2.08 -3.59 -0.24
C PHE A 106 -3.59 -3.82 -0.06
N LEU A 107 -4.30 -4.19 -1.13
CA LEU A 107 -5.74 -4.42 -1.12
C LEU A 107 -6.13 -5.74 -0.46
N SER A 108 -5.23 -6.71 -0.41
CA SER A 108 -5.44 -8.03 0.20
C SER A 108 -6.06 -7.93 1.59
N VAL A 109 -7.14 -8.68 1.82
CA VAL A 109 -7.72 -8.79 3.16
C VAL A 109 -6.72 -9.51 4.06
N SER A 110 -6.64 -9.09 5.32
CA SER A 110 -5.96 -9.91 6.33
C SER A 110 -6.67 -11.26 6.34
N GLU A 111 -5.93 -12.36 6.17
CA GLU A 111 -6.41 -13.65 6.65
C GLU A 111 -6.62 -13.48 8.16
N VAL A 112 -7.84 -13.14 8.55
CA VAL A 112 -8.30 -13.52 9.88
C VAL A 112 -8.27 -15.03 9.79
N LYS A 113 -7.29 -15.66 10.44
CA LYS A 113 -7.44 -17.07 10.80
C LYS A 113 -8.77 -17.12 11.55
N ASP A 114 -9.81 -17.62 10.91
CA ASP A 114 -11.03 -17.99 11.58
C ASP A 114 -10.60 -18.96 12.68
N MET A 115 -10.61 -18.46 13.91
CA MET A 115 -10.26 -19.23 15.10
C MET A 115 -11.45 -20.10 15.50
N ASN A 116 -12.05 -20.78 14.53
CA ASN A 116 -13.19 -21.70 14.66
C ASN A 116 -12.87 -23.12 14.19
N ASP A 117 -11.61 -23.44 13.89
CA ASP A 117 -11.17 -24.80 13.52
C ASP A 117 -10.16 -25.42 14.52
N LEU A 118 -10.41 -25.26 15.84
CA LEU A 118 -9.82 -26.12 16.89
C LEU A 118 -10.82 -26.38 18.03
#